data_AF-A0A4Q3TLN0-F1
#
_entry.id   AF-A0A4Q3TLN0-F1
#
_cell.length_a   1.000
_cell.length_b   1.000
_cell.length_c   1.000
_cell.angle_alpha   90.00
_cell.angle_beta   90.00
_cell.angle_gamma   90.00
#
_symmetry.space_group_name_H-M   'P 1'
#
loop_
_entity.id
_entity.type
_entity.pdbx_description
1 polymer ?
#
loop_
_entity_poly.entity_id
_entity_poly.type
_entity_poly.pdbx_seq_one_letter_code
_entity_poly.pdbx_strand_id
1 'polypeptide(L)'
;MPTIETLTERAEAVTPETSGSDVFARFEREPDTLVIPVVDGDRPVGLIERNAFLLKIAGAFGHALYAGRPVVHVMDNEPAVVEAGVAIDAFCDILLQGGPGALMRGFIVTRNGKYHGVGTAVSLLQAVNERQRRQNIELSDTRTQALAAARAKSQFLAIMSHELRTPMNGVLAVAELLRRQPLNVQAQAHVATIVESSETLLRILQDALDLSRAEAGELELNAEPTPLRALMDDVEAMWAPRASQDNVTLMVSYEGDTELAAMIDAIRVKQVFNNL
;
A
#
# COMPACT_ATOMS: atom_id res chain seq x y z
N MET A 1 -19.31 -4.08 2.01
CA MET A 1 -18.43 -4.70 1.00
C MET A 1 -19.24 -4.94 -0.25
N PRO A 2 -18.69 -4.78 -1.47
CA PRO A 2 -19.42 -5.05 -2.69
C PRO A 2 -19.78 -6.54 -2.77
N THR A 3 -21.01 -6.80 -3.22
CA THR A 3 -21.64 -8.12 -3.28
C THR A 3 -21.78 -8.57 -4.73
N ILE A 4 -21.93 -9.87 -4.93
CA ILE A 4 -22.05 -10.46 -6.26
C ILE A 4 -23.25 -9.92 -7.07
N GLU A 5 -24.31 -9.45 -6.39
CA GLU A 5 -25.46 -8.83 -7.07
C GLU A 5 -25.10 -7.56 -7.86
N THR A 6 -24.03 -6.86 -7.50
CA THR A 6 -23.58 -5.68 -8.24
C THR A 6 -22.91 -6.04 -9.58
N LEU A 7 -22.56 -7.32 -9.76
CA LEU A 7 -21.89 -7.84 -10.95
C LEU A 7 -22.84 -8.52 -11.92
N THR A 8 -24.12 -8.60 -11.57
CA THR A 8 -25.09 -9.33 -12.37
C THR A 8 -25.62 -8.51 -13.51
N GLU A 9 -25.63 -9.12 -14.69
CA GLU A 9 -26.48 -8.69 -15.78
C GLU A 9 -27.81 -9.44 -15.69
N ARG A 10 -28.92 -8.71 -15.78
CA ARG A 10 -30.25 -9.33 -15.83
C ARG A 10 -30.54 -9.81 -17.25
N ALA A 11 -29.95 -10.94 -17.61
CA ALA A 11 -30.24 -11.59 -18.88
C ALA A 11 -31.68 -12.14 -18.88
N GLU A 12 -32.37 -12.00 -20.01
CA GLU A 12 -33.66 -12.66 -20.22
C GLU A 12 -33.47 -14.18 -20.17
N ALA A 13 -34.23 -14.86 -19.32
CA ALA A 13 -34.14 -16.30 -19.15
C ALA A 13 -34.95 -17.05 -20.21
N VAL A 14 -34.50 -18.25 -20.56
CA VAL A 14 -35.27 -19.19 -21.39
C VAL A 14 -35.88 -20.29 -20.51
N THR A 15 -36.93 -20.93 -21.00
CA THR A 15 -37.53 -22.09 -20.32
C THR A 15 -36.80 -23.38 -20.69
N PRO A 16 -36.87 -24.45 -19.89
CA PRO A 16 -36.25 -25.74 -20.21
C PRO A 16 -36.69 -26.34 -21.56
N GLU A 17 -37.92 -26.01 -21.97
CA GLU A 17 -38.56 -26.47 -23.21
C GLU A 17 -38.19 -25.62 -24.44
N THR A 18 -37.46 -24.51 -24.25
CA THR A 18 -37.00 -23.67 -25.36
C THR A 18 -36.15 -24.50 -26.31
N SER A 19 -36.31 -24.32 -27.63
CA SER A 19 -35.56 -25.13 -28.59
C SER A 19 -34.10 -24.68 -28.71
N GLY A 20 -33.20 -25.61 -29.05
CA GLY A 20 -31.82 -25.27 -29.38
C GLY A 20 -31.71 -24.27 -30.54
N SER A 21 -32.60 -24.33 -31.53
CA SER A 21 -32.66 -23.36 -32.64
C SER A 21 -32.92 -21.94 -32.16
N ASP A 22 -33.85 -21.75 -31.21
CA ASP A 22 -34.18 -20.43 -30.68
C ASP A 22 -33.00 -19.82 -29.90
N VAL A 23 -32.32 -20.65 -29.10
CA VAL A 23 -31.11 -20.22 -28.38
C VAL A 23 -29.95 -19.92 -29.33
N PHE A 24 -29.78 -20.71 -30.38
CA PHE A 24 -28.78 -20.43 -31.42
C PHE A 24 -29.06 -19.10 -32.12
N ALA A 25 -30.30 -18.87 -32.57
CA ALA A 25 -30.72 -17.62 -33.20
C ALA A 25 -30.55 -16.41 -32.26
N ARG A 26 -30.78 -16.61 -30.95
CA ARG A 26 -30.51 -15.58 -29.95
C ARG A 26 -29.02 -15.23 -29.86
N PHE A 27 -28.12 -16.22 -29.79
CA PHE A 27 -26.69 -15.95 -29.77
C PHE A 27 -26.19 -15.28 -31.07
N GLU A 28 -26.81 -15.55 -32.22
CA GLU A 28 -26.51 -14.82 -33.46
C GLU A 28 -26.96 -13.34 -33.39
N ARG A 29 -28.13 -13.06 -32.82
CA ARG A 29 -28.68 -11.70 -32.65
C ARG A 29 -27.96 -10.90 -31.56
N GLU A 30 -27.48 -11.58 -30.53
CA GLU A 30 -26.85 -11.00 -29.34
C GLU A 30 -25.39 -11.50 -29.23
N PRO A 31 -24.43 -10.91 -29.97
CA PRO A 31 -23.06 -11.41 -30.05
C PRO A 31 -22.28 -11.31 -28.73
N ASP A 32 -22.63 -10.34 -27.87
CA ASP A 32 -21.96 -10.10 -26.59
C ASP A 32 -22.56 -10.94 -25.44
N THR A 33 -23.69 -11.61 -25.66
CA THR A 33 -24.28 -12.50 -24.66
C THR A 33 -23.47 -13.78 -24.55
N LEU A 34 -22.75 -13.91 -23.43
CA LEU A 34 -21.88 -15.05 -23.13
C LEU A 34 -22.62 -16.21 -22.45
N VAL A 35 -23.68 -15.91 -21.69
CA VAL A 35 -24.45 -16.92 -20.96
C VAL A 35 -25.94 -16.60 -21.02
N ILE A 36 -26.77 -17.65 -21.12
CA ILE A 36 -28.23 -17.56 -21.08
C ILE A 36 -28.73 -18.44 -19.92
N PRO A 37 -29.44 -17.89 -18.93
CA PRO A 37 -29.98 -18.67 -17.83
C PRO A 37 -31.22 -19.45 -18.28
N VAL A 38 -31.34 -20.67 -17.79
CA VAL A 38 -32.53 -21.50 -17.94
C VAL A 38 -33.29 -21.49 -16.63
N VAL A 39 -34.53 -21.03 -16.66
CA VAL A 39 -35.37 -20.82 -15.47
C VAL A 39 -36.71 -21.53 -15.68
N ASP A 40 -37.11 -22.32 -14.69
CA ASP A 40 -38.45 -22.93 -14.63
C ASP A 40 -39.29 -22.18 -13.59
N GLY A 41 -40.28 -21.42 -14.08
CA GLY A 41 -40.99 -20.42 -13.29
C GLY A 41 -40.03 -19.31 -12.80
N ASP A 42 -39.72 -19.30 -11.50
CA ASP A 42 -38.77 -18.37 -10.88
C ASP A 42 -37.43 -19.05 -10.49
N ARG A 43 -37.32 -20.38 -10.67
CA ARG A 43 -36.17 -21.14 -10.16
C ARG A 43 -35.15 -21.36 -11.27
N PRO A 44 -33.87 -20.99 -11.07
CA PRO A 44 -32.84 -21.34 -12.04
C PRO A 44 -32.62 -22.85 -12.01
N VAL A 45 -32.63 -23.47 -13.19
CA VAL A 45 -32.46 -24.92 -13.37
C VAL A 45 -31.27 -25.27 -14.28
N GLY A 46 -30.68 -24.28 -14.93
CA GLY A 46 -29.46 -24.47 -15.71
C GLY A 46 -28.92 -23.18 -16.32
N LEU A 47 -27.78 -23.30 -16.99
CA LEU A 47 -27.11 -22.21 -17.67
C LEU A 47 -26.61 -22.69 -19.04
N ILE A 48 -26.75 -21.86 -20.06
CA ILE A 48 -26.22 -22.14 -21.39
C ILE A 48 -25.07 -21.18 -21.63
N GLU A 49 -23.85 -21.70 -21.64
CA GLU A 49 -22.65 -20.95 -22.01
C GLU A 49 -22.48 -20.98 -23.54
N ARG A 50 -22.25 -19.81 -24.12
CA ARG A 50 -22.23 -19.58 -25.57
C ARG A 50 -21.26 -20.52 -26.29
N ASN A 51 -20.00 -20.57 -25.88
CA ASN A 51 -18.97 -21.31 -26.59
C ASN A 51 -19.21 -22.83 -26.52
N ALA A 52 -19.55 -23.35 -25.34
CA ALA A 52 -19.90 -24.76 -25.14
C ALA A 52 -21.13 -25.16 -25.97
N PHE A 53 -22.13 -24.29 -26.04
CA PHE A 53 -23.33 -24.53 -26.85
C PHE A 53 -23.03 -24.51 -28.36
N LEU A 54 -22.31 -23.49 -28.84
CA LEU A 54 -21.96 -23.36 -30.26
C LEU A 54 -21.04 -24.50 -30.70
N LEU A 55 -20.09 -24.94 -29.87
CA LEU A 55 -19.25 -26.12 -30.15
C LEU A 55 -20.08 -27.41 -30.28
N LYS A 56 -21.10 -27.60 -29.43
CA LYS A 56 -22.01 -28.75 -29.53
C LYS A 56 -22.80 -28.73 -30.84
N ILE A 57 -23.22 -27.56 -31.31
CA ILE A 57 -23.97 -27.40 -32.57
C ILE A 57 -23.08 -27.54 -33.81
N ALA A 58 -21.86 -26.99 -33.77
CA ALA A 58 -20.93 -26.98 -34.90
C ALA A 58 -20.32 -28.35 -35.22
N GLY A 59 -20.48 -29.35 -34.33
CA GLY A 59 -20.05 -30.73 -34.60
C GLY A 59 -20.75 -31.35 -35.82
N ALA A 60 -20.16 -32.40 -36.41
CA ALA A 60 -20.57 -33.01 -37.68
C ALA A 60 -22.07 -33.39 -37.77
N PHE A 61 -22.74 -33.61 -36.65
CA PHE A 61 -24.19 -33.86 -36.56
C PHE A 61 -24.89 -32.98 -35.51
N GLY A 62 -24.18 -31.97 -34.97
CA GLY A 62 -24.62 -31.19 -33.82
C GLY A 62 -25.91 -30.44 -34.07
N HIS A 63 -26.02 -29.74 -35.20
CA HIS A 63 -27.24 -29.03 -35.56
C HIS A 63 -28.45 -29.97 -35.68
N ALA A 64 -28.33 -31.09 -36.40
CA ALA A 64 -29.42 -32.05 -36.55
C ALA A 64 -29.82 -32.73 -35.22
N LEU A 65 -28.86 -32.92 -34.30
CA LEU A 65 -29.10 -33.57 -33.02
C LEU A 65 -29.67 -32.64 -31.94
N TYR A 66 -29.33 -31.35 -31.97
CA TYR A 66 -29.62 -30.43 -30.86
C TYR A 66 -30.55 -29.27 -31.22
N ALA A 67 -30.66 -28.87 -32.50
CA ALA A 67 -31.45 -27.69 -32.89
C ALA A 67 -32.95 -27.84 -32.54
N GLY A 68 -33.54 -29.01 -32.82
CA GLY A 68 -34.94 -29.30 -32.49
C GLY A 68 -35.20 -29.78 -31.07
N ARG A 69 -34.16 -29.95 -30.23
CA ARG A 69 -34.33 -30.48 -28.88
C ARG A 69 -34.55 -29.36 -27.86
N PRO A 70 -35.32 -29.62 -26.80
CA PRO A 70 -35.37 -28.77 -25.61
C PRO A 70 -33.98 -28.51 -25.02
N VAL A 71 -33.71 -27.27 -24.61
CA VAL A 71 -32.41 -26.86 -24.06
C VAL A 71 -32.05 -27.55 -22.75
N VAL A 72 -33.02 -28.11 -22.02
CA VAL A 72 -32.77 -28.97 -20.85
C VAL A 72 -31.80 -30.13 -21.16
N HIS A 73 -31.72 -30.57 -22.42
CA HIS A 73 -30.81 -31.64 -22.85
C HIS A 73 -29.42 -31.16 -23.29
N VAL A 74 -29.18 -29.85 -23.33
CA VAL A 74 -27.96 -29.25 -23.89
C VAL A 74 -27.29 -28.28 -22.92
N MET A 75 -28.05 -27.69 -21.99
CA MET A 75 -27.58 -26.78 -20.95
C MET A 75 -26.61 -27.45 -19.96
N ASP A 76 -25.88 -26.61 -19.21
CA ASP A 76 -25.26 -27.01 -17.95
C ASP A 76 -26.36 -27.07 -16.87
N ASN A 77 -26.57 -28.26 -16.30
CA ASN A 77 -27.58 -28.52 -15.27
C ASN A 77 -27.02 -28.39 -13.84
N GLU A 78 -25.71 -28.14 -13.69
CA GLU A 78 -25.05 -27.89 -12.41
C GLU A 78 -24.27 -26.56 -12.45
N PRO A 79 -24.92 -25.42 -12.82
CA PRO A 79 -24.22 -24.15 -12.85
C PRO A 79 -23.82 -23.71 -11.45
N ALA A 80 -22.79 -22.89 -11.35
CA ALA A 80 -22.48 -22.19 -10.10
C ALA A 80 -23.65 -21.25 -9.77
N VAL A 81 -24.33 -21.51 -8.64
CA VAL A 81 -25.42 -20.66 -8.13
C VAL A 81 -24.96 -19.99 -6.85
N VAL A 82 -25.13 -18.68 -6.77
CA VAL A 82 -24.75 -17.88 -5.61
C VAL A 82 -25.90 -16.97 -5.18
N GLU A 83 -26.10 -16.84 -3.88
CA GLU A 83 -27.16 -16.00 -3.31
C GLU A 83 -26.71 -14.52 -3.31
N ALA A 84 -27.66 -13.62 -3.56
CA ALA A 84 -27.44 -12.19 -3.45
C ALA A 84 -26.98 -11.85 -2.02
N GLY A 85 -26.01 -10.94 -1.92
CA GLY A 85 -25.40 -10.58 -0.63
C GLY A 85 -24.09 -11.29 -0.32
N VAL A 86 -23.70 -12.33 -1.07
CA VAL A 86 -22.36 -12.92 -0.97
C VAL A 86 -21.31 -11.90 -1.43
N ALA A 87 -20.26 -11.70 -0.63
CA ALA A 87 -19.16 -10.81 -0.97
C ALA A 87 -18.38 -11.32 -2.19
N ILE A 88 -17.97 -10.40 -3.06
CA ILE A 88 -17.23 -10.73 -4.29
C ILE A 88 -15.96 -11.55 -3.95
N ASP A 89 -15.18 -11.11 -2.96
CA ASP A 89 -13.91 -11.75 -2.60
C ASP A 89 -14.11 -13.21 -2.15
N ALA A 90 -15.12 -13.46 -1.32
CA ALA A 90 -15.46 -14.81 -0.88
C ALA A 90 -15.91 -15.71 -2.04
N PHE A 91 -16.63 -15.16 -3.02
CA PHE A 91 -17.03 -15.90 -4.21
C PHE A 91 -15.87 -16.16 -5.17
N CYS A 92 -14.93 -15.21 -5.31
CA CYS A 92 -13.70 -15.41 -6.08
C CYS A 92 -12.90 -16.60 -5.54
N ASP A 93 -12.74 -16.70 -4.22
CA ASP A 93 -12.00 -17.80 -3.59
C ASP A 93 -12.65 -19.16 -3.90
N ILE A 94 -13.98 -19.25 -3.83
CA ILE A 94 -14.74 -20.46 -4.16
C ILE A 94 -14.59 -20.81 -5.65
N LEU A 95 -14.73 -19.84 -6.55
CA LEU A 95 -14.60 -20.05 -7.99
C LEU A 95 -13.18 -20.52 -8.38
N LEU A 96 -12.14 -19.95 -7.76
CA LEU A 96 -10.74 -20.29 -8.04
C LEU A 96 -10.39 -21.70 -7.53
N GLN A 97 -11.03 -22.17 -6.46
CA GLN A 97 -10.87 -23.55 -5.99
C GLN A 97 -11.49 -24.59 -6.95
N GLY A 98 -12.50 -24.20 -7.73
CA GLY A 98 -13.16 -25.07 -8.73
C GLY A 98 -12.35 -25.32 -10.02
N GLY A 99 -11.16 -24.72 -10.13
CA GLY A 99 -10.26 -24.87 -11.27
C GLY A 99 -10.65 -24.02 -12.51
N PRO A 100 -9.80 -24.01 -13.55
CA PRO A 100 -9.96 -23.10 -14.70
C PRO A 100 -11.28 -23.25 -15.45
N GLY A 101 -11.85 -24.46 -15.47
CA GLY A 101 -13.13 -24.75 -16.13
C GLY A 101 -14.35 -24.14 -15.43
N ALA A 102 -14.27 -23.80 -14.14
CA ALA A 102 -15.37 -23.14 -13.43
C ALA A 102 -15.51 -21.67 -13.83
N LEU A 103 -14.38 -20.99 -14.10
CA LEU A 103 -14.36 -19.60 -14.55
C LEU A 103 -15.03 -19.41 -15.93
N MET A 104 -14.92 -20.43 -16.80
CA MET A 104 -15.41 -20.34 -18.17
C MET A 104 -16.92 -20.52 -18.31
N ARG A 105 -17.61 -21.08 -17.29
CA ARG A 105 -19.04 -21.46 -17.39
C ARG A 105 -20.02 -20.34 -17.04
N GLY A 106 -19.56 -19.28 -16.38
CA GLY A 106 -20.43 -18.26 -15.78
C GLY A 106 -21.16 -18.78 -14.54
N PHE A 107 -21.97 -17.91 -13.93
CA PHE A 107 -22.71 -18.21 -12.70
C PHE A 107 -24.08 -17.55 -12.70
N ILE A 108 -25.00 -18.12 -11.92
CA ILE A 108 -26.33 -17.58 -11.68
C ILE A 108 -26.37 -16.95 -10.31
N VAL A 109 -26.95 -15.77 -10.22
CA VAL A 109 -27.24 -15.11 -8.96
C VAL A 109 -28.72 -15.23 -8.66
N THR A 110 -28.99 -15.57 -7.41
CA THR A 110 -30.35 -15.75 -6.90
C THR A 110 -30.66 -14.75 -5.80
N ARG A 111 -31.94 -14.45 -5.60
CA ARG A 111 -32.42 -13.70 -4.44
C ARG A 111 -33.60 -14.45 -3.83
N ASN A 112 -33.44 -14.90 -2.60
CA ASN A 112 -34.34 -15.83 -1.92
C ASN A 112 -34.59 -17.09 -2.76
N GLY A 113 -33.54 -17.64 -3.37
CA GLY A 113 -33.62 -18.82 -4.26
C GLY A 113 -34.35 -18.61 -5.60
N LYS A 114 -34.76 -17.38 -5.91
CA LYS A 114 -35.32 -17.01 -7.23
C LYS A 114 -34.24 -16.45 -8.14
N TYR A 115 -34.35 -16.68 -9.45
CA TYR A 115 -33.45 -16.11 -10.43
C TYR A 115 -33.40 -14.58 -10.31
N HIS A 116 -32.19 -14.04 -10.19
CA HIS A 116 -31.95 -12.60 -10.09
C HIS A 116 -31.17 -12.07 -11.31
N GLY A 117 -30.11 -12.78 -11.70
CA GLY A 117 -29.26 -12.40 -12.82
C GLY A 117 -28.17 -13.43 -13.08
N VAL A 118 -27.30 -13.14 -14.04
CA VAL A 118 -26.14 -13.96 -14.37
C VAL A 118 -24.87 -13.13 -14.30
N GLY A 119 -23.74 -13.78 -14.06
CA GLY A 119 -22.43 -13.18 -14.16
C GLY A 119 -21.44 -14.11 -14.86
N THR A 120 -20.34 -13.51 -15.29
CA THR A 120 -19.25 -14.20 -16.00
C THR A 120 -17.91 -13.89 -15.33
N ALA A 121 -16.88 -14.68 -15.65
CA ALA A 121 -15.51 -14.33 -15.23
C ALA A 121 -15.11 -12.93 -15.73
N VAL A 122 -15.60 -12.49 -16.90
CA VAL A 122 -15.34 -11.14 -17.42
C VAL A 122 -15.92 -10.07 -16.49
N SER A 123 -17.18 -10.19 -16.10
CA SER A 123 -17.82 -9.24 -15.16
C SER A 123 -17.11 -9.19 -13.80
N LEU A 124 -16.62 -10.33 -13.33
CA LEU A 124 -15.87 -10.45 -12.07
C LEU A 124 -14.48 -9.82 -12.17
N LEU A 125 -13.76 -10.08 -13.27
CA LEU A 125 -12.46 -9.47 -13.54
C LEU A 125 -12.57 -7.95 -13.67
N GLN A 126 -13.57 -7.44 -14.39
CA GLN A 126 -13.81 -6.01 -14.53
C GLN A 126 -14.03 -5.34 -13.18
N ALA A 127 -14.82 -5.95 -12.30
CA ALA A 127 -15.09 -5.40 -10.98
C ALA A 127 -13.88 -5.42 -10.04
N VAL A 128 -13.12 -6.52 -10.04
CA VAL A 128 -11.87 -6.61 -9.27
C VAL A 128 -10.87 -5.56 -9.79
N ASN A 129 -10.74 -5.41 -11.11
CA ASN A 129 -9.83 -4.44 -11.72
C ASN A 129 -10.22 -2.99 -11.38
N GLU A 130 -11.50 -2.64 -11.51
CA GLU A 130 -12.01 -1.31 -11.18
C GLU A 130 -11.80 -0.99 -9.69
N ARG A 131 -12.04 -1.96 -8.81
CA ARG A 131 -11.76 -1.82 -7.38
C ARG A 131 -10.28 -1.57 -7.12
N GLN A 132 -9.40 -2.37 -7.73
CA GLN A 132 -7.96 -2.21 -7.58
C GLN A 132 -7.50 -0.85 -8.11
N ARG A 133 -8.07 -0.38 -9.23
CA ARG A 133 -7.79 0.94 -9.79
C ARG A 133 -8.18 2.06 -8.82
N ARG A 134 -9.36 1.99 -8.21
CA ARG A 134 -9.81 2.98 -7.21
C ARG A 134 -8.90 3.01 -5.99
N GLN A 135 -8.55 1.83 -5.46
CA GLN A 135 -7.63 1.73 -4.32
C GLN A 135 -6.26 2.32 -4.65
N ASN A 136 -5.72 2.06 -5.86
CA ASN A 136 -4.46 2.62 -6.29
C ASN A 136 -4.51 4.17 -6.40
N ILE A 137 -5.61 4.72 -6.89
CA ILE A 137 -5.81 6.18 -6.96
C ILE A 137 -5.85 6.77 -5.54
N GLU A 138 -6.66 6.19 -4.65
CA GLU A 138 -6.79 6.65 -3.26
C GLU A 138 -5.45 6.59 -2.49
N LEU A 139 -4.70 5.51 -2.68
CA LEU A 139 -3.35 5.36 -2.11
C LEU A 139 -2.38 6.41 -2.67
N SER A 140 -2.43 6.67 -3.98
CA SER A 140 -1.60 7.69 -4.63
C SER A 140 -1.93 9.10 -4.12
N ASP A 141 -3.21 9.42 -3.99
CA ASP A 141 -3.66 10.72 -3.50
C ASP A 141 -3.27 10.93 -2.03
N THR A 142 -3.48 9.91 -1.19
CA THR A 142 -3.08 9.93 0.22
C THR A 142 -1.56 10.11 0.36
N ARG A 143 -0.78 9.39 -0.45
CA ARG A 143 0.68 9.53 -0.47
C ARG A 143 1.11 10.94 -0.88
N THR A 144 0.46 11.50 -1.90
CA THR A 144 0.77 12.85 -2.39
C THR A 144 0.48 13.91 -1.33
N GLN A 145 -0.66 13.80 -0.64
CA GLN A 145 -1.02 14.70 0.46
C GLN A 145 -0.04 14.59 1.63
N ALA A 146 0.34 13.37 2.02
CA ALA A 146 1.30 13.13 3.08
C ALA A 146 2.68 13.75 2.76
N LEU A 147 3.17 13.59 1.53
CA LEU A 147 4.44 14.19 1.10
C LEU A 147 4.36 15.72 1.06
N ALA A 148 3.25 16.30 0.59
CA ALA A 148 3.06 17.74 0.61
C ALA A 148 3.07 18.32 2.03
N ALA A 149 2.40 17.63 2.97
CA ALA A 149 2.40 18.00 4.38
C ALA A 149 3.81 17.89 5.01
N ALA A 150 4.54 16.81 4.71
CA ALA A 150 5.90 16.60 5.19
C ALA A 150 6.85 17.71 4.70
N ARG A 151 6.77 18.11 3.42
CA ARG A 151 7.54 19.23 2.87
C ARG A 151 7.19 20.56 3.51
N ALA A 152 5.90 20.84 3.71
CA ALA A 152 5.47 22.07 4.39
C ALA A 152 6.01 22.14 5.83
N LYS A 153 5.99 21.01 6.55
CA LYS A 153 6.60 20.89 7.89
C LYS A 153 8.11 21.11 7.86
N SER A 154 8.82 20.53 6.88
CA SER A 154 10.27 20.70 6.67
C SER A 154 10.62 22.17 6.46
N GLN A 155 9.90 22.84 5.56
CA GLN A 155 10.11 24.26 5.27
C GLN A 155 9.84 25.15 6.49
N PHE A 156 8.74 24.90 7.21
CA PHE A 156 8.41 25.65 8.42
C PHE A 156 9.50 25.51 9.49
N LEU A 157 9.96 24.28 9.76
CA LEU A 157 11.02 24.03 10.73
C LEU A 157 12.36 24.62 10.30
N ALA A 158 12.67 24.64 9.00
CA ALA A 158 13.88 25.28 8.49
C ALA A 158 13.88 26.78 8.78
N ILE A 159 12.76 27.46 8.52
CA ILE A 159 12.58 28.89 8.81
C ILE A 159 12.70 29.13 10.31
N MET A 160 11.94 28.40 11.12
CA MET A 160 11.95 28.57 12.58
C MET A 160 13.33 28.29 13.18
N SER A 161 14.06 27.29 12.67
CA SER A 161 15.42 27.00 13.13
C SER A 161 16.36 28.18 12.88
N HIS A 162 16.26 28.85 11.73
CA HIS A 162 17.07 30.03 11.43
C HIS A 162 16.72 31.22 12.35
N GLU A 163 15.42 31.48 12.51
CA GLU A 163 14.90 32.56 13.34
C GLU A 163 15.21 32.36 14.83
N LEU A 164 15.31 31.12 15.31
CA LEU A 164 15.68 30.80 16.69
C LEU A 164 17.19 30.74 16.91
N ARG A 165 17.97 30.33 15.91
CA ARG A 165 19.44 30.26 16.01
C ARG A 165 20.07 31.63 16.23
N THR A 166 19.56 32.67 15.57
CA THR A 166 20.07 34.04 15.68
C THR A 166 20.01 34.59 17.13
N PRO A 167 18.85 34.64 17.80
CA PRO A 167 18.78 35.08 19.19
C PRO A 167 19.54 34.14 20.12
N MET A 168 19.58 32.82 19.84
CA MET A 168 20.32 31.89 20.68
C MET A 168 21.82 32.09 20.64
N ASN A 169 22.39 32.33 19.46
CA ASN A 169 23.79 32.69 19.33
C ASN A 169 24.11 34.01 20.06
N GLY A 170 23.15 34.95 20.11
CA GLY A 170 23.26 36.17 20.92
C GLY A 170 23.33 35.88 22.42
N VAL A 171 22.45 35.03 22.94
CA VAL A 171 22.49 34.60 24.35
C VAL A 171 23.80 33.88 24.67
N LEU A 172 24.26 32.98 23.79
CA LEU A 172 25.51 32.25 23.97
C LEU A 172 26.72 33.21 23.99
N ALA A 173 26.75 34.19 23.09
CA ALA A 173 27.82 35.19 23.04
C ALA A 173 27.88 36.02 24.33
N VAL A 174 26.73 36.46 24.87
CA VAL A 174 26.67 37.20 26.13
C VAL A 174 27.08 36.31 27.32
N ALA A 175 26.61 35.07 27.36
CA ALA A 175 27.01 34.11 28.40
C ALA A 175 28.53 33.86 28.38
N GLU A 176 29.12 33.73 27.19
CA GLU A 176 30.56 33.53 27.03
C GLU A 176 31.39 34.77 27.43
N LEU A 177 30.86 35.98 27.19
CA LEU A 177 31.46 37.22 27.71
C LEU A 177 31.40 37.28 29.24
N LEU A 178 30.27 36.89 29.84
CA LEU A 178 30.12 36.83 31.30
C LEU A 178 31.09 35.81 31.91
N ARG A 179 31.28 34.66 31.26
CA ARG A 179 32.21 33.61 31.70
C ARG A 179 33.65 34.09 31.87
N ARG A 180 34.05 35.14 31.15
CA ARG A 180 35.40 35.75 31.20
C ARG A 180 35.56 36.81 32.29
N GLN A 181 34.48 37.17 32.99
CA GLN A 181 34.50 38.15 34.08
C GLN A 181 34.83 37.47 35.43
N PRO A 182 35.32 38.21 36.44
CA PRO A 182 35.49 37.69 37.79
C PRO A 182 34.12 37.47 38.46
N LEU A 183 33.54 36.30 38.21
CA LEU A 183 32.26 35.86 38.76
C LEU A 183 32.45 35.08 40.07
N ASN A 184 31.52 35.21 41.01
CA ASN A 184 31.43 34.32 42.16
C ASN A 184 30.96 32.92 41.74
N VAL A 185 31.13 31.93 42.62
CA VAL A 185 30.82 30.51 42.34
C VAL A 185 29.37 30.31 41.89
N GLN A 186 28.40 31.01 42.48
CA GLN A 186 26.99 30.90 42.10
C GLN A 186 26.72 31.44 40.69
N ALA A 187 27.27 32.61 40.37
CA ALA A 187 27.14 33.21 39.04
C ALA A 187 27.82 32.37 37.95
N GLN A 188 28.97 31.75 38.25
CA GLN A 188 29.62 30.80 37.34
C GLN A 188 28.71 29.60 37.02
N ALA A 189 28.07 29.01 38.04
CA ALA A 189 27.13 27.91 37.85
C ALA A 189 25.91 28.31 37.01
N HIS A 190 25.37 29.53 37.21
CA HIS A 190 24.28 30.05 36.38
C HIS A 190 24.69 30.25 34.92
N VAL A 191 25.88 30.83 34.66
CA VAL A 191 26.39 31.00 33.30
C VAL A 191 26.60 29.65 32.61
N ALA A 192 27.16 28.66 33.32
CA ALA A 192 27.31 27.30 32.80
C ALA A 192 25.95 26.69 32.41
N THR A 193 24.93 26.85 33.26
CA THR A 193 23.56 26.37 32.99
C THR A 193 22.96 27.03 31.74
N ILE A 194 23.18 28.34 31.55
CA ILE A 194 22.69 29.07 30.36
C ILE A 194 23.34 28.53 29.09
N VAL A 195 24.66 28.31 29.10
CA VAL A 195 25.40 27.76 27.96
C VAL A 195 24.89 26.36 27.61
N GLU A 196 24.85 25.46 28.58
CA GLU A 196 24.39 24.08 28.40
C GLU A 196 22.94 24.02 27.87
N SER A 197 22.06 24.85 28.42
CA SER A 197 20.65 24.94 27.98
C SER A 197 20.54 25.46 26.54
N SER A 198 21.35 26.45 26.17
CA SER A 198 21.37 27.02 24.82
C SER A 198 21.87 26.01 23.79
N GLU A 199 22.94 25.29 24.11
CA GLU A 199 23.49 24.22 23.26
C GLU A 199 22.50 23.06 23.12
N THR A 200 21.83 22.68 24.21
CA THR A 200 20.78 21.64 24.19
C THR A 200 19.61 22.06 23.30
N LEU A 201 19.13 23.30 23.40
CA LEU A 201 18.03 23.79 22.56
C LEU A 201 18.41 23.82 21.07
N LEU A 202 19.61 24.30 20.74
CA LEU A 202 20.11 24.31 19.37
C LEU A 202 20.20 22.90 18.78
N ARG A 203 20.61 21.91 19.60
CA ARG A 203 20.64 20.50 19.19
C ARG A 203 19.25 19.94 18.92
N ILE A 204 18.30 20.15 19.83
CA ILE A 204 16.90 19.69 19.66
C ILE A 204 16.28 20.30 18.39
N LEU A 205 16.53 21.59 18.13
CA LEU A 205 16.07 22.25 16.91
C LEU A 205 16.67 21.61 15.65
N GLN A 206 17.97 21.30 15.69
CA GLN A 206 18.66 20.64 14.59
C GLN A 206 18.11 19.23 14.35
N ASP A 207 17.90 18.44 15.40
CA ASP A 207 17.35 17.08 15.31
C ASP A 207 15.91 17.11 14.76
N ALA A 208 15.08 18.06 15.20
CA ALA A 208 13.73 18.24 14.69
C ALA A 208 13.71 18.60 13.20
N LEU A 209 14.64 19.46 12.75
CA LEU A 209 14.80 19.81 11.34
C LEU A 209 15.24 18.59 10.51
N ASP A 210 16.21 17.83 10.99
CA ASP A 210 16.74 16.65 10.30
C ASP A 210 15.67 15.56 10.16
N LEU A 211 14.90 15.30 11.22
CA LEU A 211 13.75 14.39 11.16
C LEU A 211 12.73 14.86 10.12
N SER A 212 12.40 16.16 10.11
CA SER A 212 11.42 16.69 9.16
C SER A 212 11.89 16.63 7.71
N ARG A 213 13.19 16.82 7.45
CA ARG A 213 13.80 16.62 6.13
C ARG A 213 13.77 15.15 5.72
N ALA A 214 14.05 14.24 6.64
CA ALA A 214 13.98 12.80 6.39
C ALA A 214 12.56 12.36 6.02
N GLU A 215 11.54 12.81 6.78
CA GLU A 215 10.12 12.55 6.49
C GLU A 215 9.68 13.10 5.12
N ALA A 216 10.26 14.22 4.68
CA ALA A 216 10.01 14.84 3.38
C ALA A 216 10.79 14.18 2.22
N GLY A 217 11.74 13.29 2.51
CA GLY A 217 12.66 12.73 1.52
C GLY A 217 13.73 13.72 1.04
N GLU A 218 14.02 14.75 1.84
CA GLU A 218 14.94 15.87 1.55
C GLU A 218 16.27 15.75 2.33
N LEU A 219 16.44 14.71 3.15
CA LEU A 219 17.69 14.49 3.88
C LEU A 219 18.76 13.98 2.91
N GLU A 220 19.69 14.85 2.54
CA GLU A 220 20.87 14.49 1.76
C GLU A 220 22.01 14.05 2.69
N LEU A 221 22.70 12.97 2.30
CA LEU A 221 23.91 12.48 2.97
C LEU A 221 25.13 12.92 2.17
N ASN A 222 26.07 13.58 2.83
CA ASN A 222 27.30 14.03 2.20
C ASN A 222 28.41 13.01 2.45
N ALA A 223 28.39 11.92 1.69
CA ALA A 223 29.38 10.87 1.81
C ALA A 223 30.75 11.33 1.27
N GLU A 224 31.76 11.32 2.12
CA GLU A 224 33.15 11.62 1.76
C GLU A 224 34.10 10.53 2.28
N PRO A 225 35.29 10.35 1.66
CA PRO A 225 36.29 9.42 2.16
C PRO A 225 36.71 9.81 3.59
N THR A 226 36.25 9.05 4.57
CA THR A 226 36.49 9.31 5.99
C THR A 226 37.32 8.17 6.59
N PRO A 227 38.52 8.46 7.15
CA PRO A 227 39.29 7.46 7.89
C PRO A 227 38.53 7.00 9.13
N LEU A 228 38.18 5.72 9.19
CA LEU A 228 37.31 5.20 10.27
C LEU A 228 37.98 5.24 11.64
N ARG A 229 39.31 5.04 11.70
CA ARG A 229 40.06 5.17 12.95
C ARG A 229 39.92 6.56 13.56
N ALA A 230 40.20 7.60 12.78
CA ALA A 230 40.06 8.98 13.22
C ALA A 230 38.62 9.32 13.64
N LEU A 231 37.62 8.78 12.93
CA LEU A 231 36.21 8.94 13.31
C LEU A 231 35.90 8.30 14.68
N MET A 232 36.44 7.12 14.97
CA MET A 232 36.25 6.47 16.28
C MET A 232 36.99 7.21 17.39
N ASP A 233 38.22 7.68 17.14
CA ASP A 233 38.99 8.49 18.09
C ASP A 233 38.24 9.79 18.45
N ASP A 234 37.60 10.43 17.46
CA ASP A 234 36.75 11.61 17.68
C ASP A 234 35.52 11.30 18.54
N VAL A 235 34.89 10.13 18.34
CA VAL A 235 33.74 9.69 19.15
C VAL A 235 34.16 9.43 20.59
N GLU A 236 35.31 8.77 20.80
CA GLU A 236 35.86 8.55 22.15
C GLU A 236 36.14 9.89 22.84
N ALA A 237 36.83 10.82 22.17
CA ALA A 237 37.18 12.13 22.73
C ALA A 237 35.96 12.96 23.14
N MET A 238 34.85 12.83 22.40
CA MET A 238 33.59 13.53 22.70
C MET A 238 32.91 12.99 23.96
N TRP A 239 33.00 11.69 24.23
CA TRP A 239 32.26 11.03 25.33
C TRP A 239 33.10 10.77 26.58
N ALA A 240 34.43 10.68 26.47
CA ALA A 240 35.32 10.40 27.59
C ALA A 240 35.16 11.36 28.79
N PRO A 241 35.00 12.70 28.61
CA PRO A 241 34.80 13.61 29.74
C PRO A 241 33.52 13.31 30.52
N ARG A 242 32.42 13.03 29.80
CA ARG A 242 31.11 12.76 30.41
C ARG A 242 31.10 11.40 31.09
N ALA A 243 31.66 10.38 30.45
CA ALA A 243 31.83 9.05 31.05
C ALA A 243 32.65 9.13 32.35
N SER A 244 33.73 9.92 32.37
CA SER A 244 34.52 10.14 33.59
C SER A 244 33.75 10.88 34.68
N GLN A 245 32.92 11.87 34.33
CA GLN A 245 32.08 12.58 35.31
C GLN A 245 31.04 11.66 35.95
N ASP A 246 30.47 10.77 35.15
CA ASP A 246 29.41 9.83 35.58
C ASP A 246 29.98 8.50 36.14
N ASN A 247 31.30 8.38 36.29
CA ASN A 247 32.00 7.15 36.71
C ASN A 247 31.67 5.92 35.86
N VAL A 248 31.49 6.12 34.55
CA VAL A 248 31.26 5.06 33.55
C VAL A 248 32.56 4.75 32.83
N THR A 249 32.91 3.47 32.72
CA THR A 249 34.02 3.03 31.86
C THR A 249 33.56 3.00 30.41
N LEU A 250 34.05 3.95 29.60
CA LEU A 250 33.88 3.96 28.15
C LEU A 250 35.02 3.17 27.50
N MET A 251 34.69 2.23 26.61
CA MET A 251 35.66 1.47 25.84
C MET A 251 35.32 1.63 24.36
N VAL A 252 36.25 2.19 23.58
CA VAL A 252 36.12 2.36 22.13
C VAL A 252 37.21 1.54 21.46
N SER A 253 36.84 0.69 20.50
CA SER A 253 37.78 -0.17 19.77
C SER A 253 37.45 -0.20 18.29
N TYR A 254 38.47 -0.01 17.45
CA TYR A 254 38.38 -0.17 16.01
C TYR A 254 39.30 -1.30 15.54
N GLU A 255 38.69 -2.43 15.16
CA GLU A 255 39.37 -3.62 14.62
C GLU A 255 39.31 -3.63 13.09
N GLY A 256 39.86 -2.60 12.46
CA GLY A 256 39.99 -2.50 11.01
C GLY A 256 41.36 -1.98 10.60
N ASP A 257 41.66 -2.07 9.31
CA ASP A 257 42.87 -1.47 8.74
C ASP A 257 42.84 0.05 8.96
N THR A 258 43.97 0.58 9.42
CA THR A 258 44.14 1.97 9.84
C THR A 258 44.28 2.93 8.67
N GLU A 259 44.67 2.43 7.49
CA GLU A 259 44.81 3.23 6.27
C GLU A 259 43.52 3.29 5.45
N LEU A 260 42.51 2.50 5.82
CA LEU A 260 41.25 2.46 5.08
C LEU A 260 40.31 3.62 5.48
N ALA A 261 39.72 4.20 4.45
CA ALA A 261 38.63 5.16 4.55
C ALA A 261 37.33 4.56 4.00
N ALA A 262 36.20 4.98 4.56
CA ALA A 262 34.87 4.64 4.04
C ALA A 262 34.20 5.87 3.44
N MET A 263 33.38 5.68 2.41
CA MET A 263 32.51 6.73 1.88
C MET A 263 31.30 6.91 2.80
N ILE A 264 31.39 7.84 3.75
CA ILE A 264 30.37 8.06 4.78
C ILE A 264 30.20 9.54 5.07
N ASP A 265 29.04 9.90 5.63
CA ASP A 265 28.82 11.23 6.20
C ASP A 265 29.21 11.18 7.69
N ALA A 266 30.43 11.65 7.99
CA ALA A 266 31.02 11.56 9.33
C ALA A 266 30.18 12.30 10.39
N ILE A 267 29.54 13.41 10.01
CA ILE A 267 28.70 14.21 10.92
C ILE A 267 27.48 13.40 11.34
N ARG A 268 26.82 12.75 10.38
CA ARG A 268 25.65 11.90 10.65
C ARG A 268 26.00 10.66 11.45
N VAL A 269 27.14 10.03 11.18
CA VAL A 269 27.59 8.88 11.98
C VAL A 269 27.88 9.29 13.43
N LYS A 270 28.53 10.42 13.66
CA LYS A 270 28.71 10.96 15.03
C LYS A 270 27.37 11.26 15.71
N GLN A 271 26.38 11.76 14.96
CA GLN A 271 25.03 11.98 15.47
C GLN A 271 24.34 10.67 15.88
N VAL A 272 24.56 9.57 15.17
CA VAL A 272 24.07 8.24 15.58
C VAL A 272 24.68 7.85 16.92
N PHE A 273 26.01 7.91 17.06
CA PHE A 273 26.66 7.62 18.34
C PHE A 273 26.20 8.55 19.46
N ASN A 274 25.85 9.80 19.15
CA ASN A 274 25.34 10.72 20.15
C ASN A 274 23.95 10.38 20.69
N ASN A 275 23.17 9.59 19.95
CA ASN A 275 21.80 9.21 20.29
C ASN A 275 21.68 7.80 20.88
N LEU A 276 22.77 7.01 20.88
CA LEU A 276 22.83 5.66 21.48
C LEU A 276 23.18 5.74 22.96
#